data_AF-Q0SWT2-F1
#
_entry.id   AF-Q0SWT2-F1
#
_cell.length_a   1.000
_cell.length_b   1.000
_cell.length_c   1.000
_cell.angle_alpha   90.00
_cell.angle_beta   90.00
_cell.angle_gamma   90.00
#
_symmetry.space_group_name_H-M   'P 1'
#
loop_
_entity.id
_entity.type
_entity.pdbx_description
1 polymer ?
#
loop_
_entity_poly.entity_id
_entity_poly.type
_entity_poly.pdbx_seq_one_letter_code
_entity_poly.pdbx_strand_id
1 'polypeptide(L)'
;MKRIYNYISFKIHSTKLLIFFTILVIYQFSLLLSLIFEGKSYTVYDFIWSNFSYLTLFYFTSLIFLIMIYNIFEKKNFYNYLSIKFASRQEMYIANILTALIFSIIFLMAINIISILMGSFMSFNNSWSEYFFSTSSNKVNLAFAEDTIKLVTESLTPLSYVFITNIFVILYLVFISILFIVFNLIFKKRALSFILIIILNGINMAMDNSRFLFTNNIYILNSKAIEVTNGTYIISRLCYWIILILLVSFIGFILTKKKDCNFGD
;
A
#
# COMPACT_ATOMS: atom_id res chain seq x y z
N MET A 1 21.77 8.94 -12.03
CA MET A 1 20.90 7.87 -12.60
C MET A 1 21.51 6.47 -12.47
N LYS A 2 22.63 6.13 -13.13
CA LYS A 2 23.24 4.76 -13.10
C LYS A 2 23.49 4.21 -11.68
N ARG A 3 23.93 5.05 -10.74
CA ARG A 3 24.16 4.65 -9.33
C ARG A 3 22.86 4.28 -8.58
N ILE A 4 21.80 5.06 -8.78
CA ILE A 4 20.47 4.80 -8.19
C ILE A 4 19.89 3.50 -8.77
N TYR A 5 19.98 3.32 -10.08
CA TYR A 5 19.53 2.08 -10.74
C TYR A 5 20.26 0.85 -10.20
N ASN A 6 21.60 0.88 -10.13
CA ASN A 6 22.39 -0.22 -9.59
C ASN A 6 22.06 -0.51 -8.11
N TYR A 7 21.78 0.53 -7.32
CA TYR A 7 21.35 0.37 -5.93
C TYR A 7 20.00 -0.35 -5.82
N ILE A 8 19.02 0.04 -6.62
CA ILE A 8 17.69 -0.60 -6.65
C ILE A 8 17.80 -2.04 -7.16
N SER A 9 18.49 -2.27 -8.27
CA SER A 9 18.73 -3.61 -8.82
C SER A 9 19.40 -4.52 -7.79
N PHE A 10 20.41 -4.02 -7.07
CA PHE A 10 21.04 -4.76 -5.99
C PHE A 10 20.06 -5.11 -4.86
N LYS A 11 19.23 -4.16 -4.43
CA LYS A 11 18.19 -4.38 -3.39
C LYS A 11 17.19 -5.46 -3.82
N ILE A 12 16.78 -5.48 -5.09
CA ILE A 12 15.90 -6.51 -5.64
C ILE A 12 16.57 -7.88 -5.58
N HIS A 13 17.81 -8.01 -6.05
CA HIS A 13 18.52 -9.30 -6.07
C HIS A 13 18.89 -9.84 -4.67
N SER A 14 19.19 -8.95 -3.74
CA SER A 14 19.61 -9.31 -2.38
C SER A 14 18.45 -9.62 -1.44
N THR A 15 17.25 -9.12 -1.75
CA THR A 15 16.06 -9.41 -0.95
C THR A 15 15.57 -10.82 -1.29
N LYS A 16 15.20 -11.61 -0.27
CA LYS A 16 14.59 -12.95 -0.45
C LYS A 16 13.15 -12.85 -0.96
N LEU A 17 12.94 -12.20 -2.10
CA LEU A 17 11.63 -11.90 -2.69
C LEU A 17 10.81 -13.16 -2.96
N LEU A 18 11.46 -14.29 -3.23
CA LEU A 18 10.79 -15.57 -3.43
C LEU A 18 9.96 -15.99 -2.21
N ILE A 19 10.46 -15.78 -0.98
CA ILE A 19 9.70 -16.12 0.24
C ILE A 19 8.42 -15.29 0.33
N PHE A 20 8.53 -13.98 0.07
CA PHE A 20 7.37 -13.08 0.07
C PHE A 20 6.37 -13.47 -1.01
N PHE A 21 6.86 -13.83 -2.19
CA PHE A 21 6.02 -14.29 -3.30
C PHE A 21 5.25 -15.57 -2.93
N THR A 22 5.91 -16.55 -2.31
CA THR A 22 5.24 -17.77 -1.83
C THR A 22 4.15 -17.48 -0.81
N ILE A 23 4.40 -16.59 0.17
CA ILE A 23 3.39 -16.19 1.15
C ILE A 23 2.19 -15.51 0.47
N LEU A 24 2.45 -14.63 -0.51
CA LEU A 24 1.39 -13.99 -1.28
C LEU A 24 0.55 -15.02 -2.03
N VAL A 25 1.18 -15.98 -2.72
CA VAL A 25 0.47 -17.04 -3.46
C VAL A 25 -0.42 -17.88 -2.53
N ILE A 26 0.09 -18.30 -1.37
CA ILE A 26 -0.69 -19.06 -0.38
C ILE A 26 -1.89 -18.24 0.11
N TYR A 27 -1.68 -16.96 0.36
CA TYR A 27 -2.77 -16.07 0.77
C TYR A 27 -3.83 -15.86 -0.30
N GLN A 28 -3.41 -15.59 -1.54
CA GLN A 28 -4.34 -15.43 -2.67
C GLN A 28 -5.19 -16.69 -2.84
N PHE A 29 -4.59 -17.87 -2.66
CA PHE A 29 -5.32 -19.13 -2.68
C PHE A 29 -6.33 -19.25 -1.53
N SER A 30 -5.96 -18.85 -0.30
CA SER A 30 -6.88 -18.82 0.83
C SER A 30 -8.05 -17.86 0.61
N LEU A 31 -7.77 -16.69 0.03
CA LEU A 31 -8.79 -15.69 -0.25
C LEU A 31 -9.72 -16.17 -1.37
N LEU A 32 -9.16 -16.82 -2.41
CA LEU A 32 -9.94 -17.47 -3.46
C LEU A 32 -10.92 -18.51 -2.91
N LEU A 33 -10.46 -19.37 -2.00
CA LEU A 33 -11.34 -20.33 -1.32
C LEU A 33 -12.47 -19.64 -0.59
N SER A 34 -12.18 -18.54 0.13
CA SER A 34 -13.21 -17.79 0.86
C SER A 34 -14.31 -17.25 -0.07
N LEU A 35 -13.93 -16.76 -1.26
CA LEU A 35 -14.88 -16.29 -2.29
C LEU A 35 -15.75 -17.42 -2.83
N ILE A 36 -15.15 -18.58 -3.14
CA ILE A 36 -15.87 -19.75 -3.65
C ILE A 36 -16.91 -20.23 -2.63
N PHE A 37 -16.55 -20.27 -1.34
CA PHE A 37 -17.44 -20.75 -0.29
C PHE A 37 -18.55 -19.76 0.11
N GLU A 38 -18.47 -18.50 -0.32
CA GLU A 38 -19.51 -17.51 -0.01
C GLU A 38 -20.81 -17.72 -0.81
N GLY A 39 -20.75 -18.44 -1.93
CA GLY A 39 -21.93 -18.90 -2.68
C GLY A 39 -22.71 -17.81 -3.42
N LYS A 40 -22.11 -16.62 -3.61
CA LYS A 40 -22.69 -15.50 -4.37
C LYS A 40 -22.05 -15.39 -5.74
N SER A 41 -22.70 -14.71 -6.69
CA SER A 41 -22.03 -14.35 -7.95
C SER A 41 -20.89 -13.35 -7.70
N TYR A 42 -19.71 -13.64 -8.26
CA TYR A 42 -18.52 -12.80 -8.17
C TYR A 42 -17.77 -12.76 -9.51
N THR A 43 -16.92 -11.74 -9.66
CA THR A 43 -16.08 -11.50 -10.83
C THR A 43 -14.61 -11.48 -10.45
N VAL A 44 -13.72 -11.49 -11.44
CA VAL A 44 -12.27 -11.30 -11.20
C VAL A 44 -11.98 -9.95 -10.50
N TYR A 45 -12.82 -8.94 -10.72
CA TYR A 45 -12.65 -7.62 -10.10
C TYR A 45 -12.95 -7.65 -8.60
N ASP A 46 -13.92 -8.46 -8.18
CA ASP A 46 -14.21 -8.71 -6.77
C ASP A 46 -13.05 -9.42 -6.07
N PHE A 47 -12.44 -10.38 -6.76
CA PHE A 47 -11.25 -11.06 -6.25
C PHE A 47 -10.07 -10.10 -6.09
N ILE A 48 -9.81 -9.22 -7.06
CA ILE A 48 -8.78 -8.19 -6.90
C ILE A 48 -9.15 -7.23 -5.77
N TRP A 49 -10.41 -6.77 -5.69
CA TRP A 49 -10.84 -5.82 -4.67
C TRP A 49 -10.78 -6.38 -3.25
N SER A 50 -11.11 -7.66 -3.06
CA SER A 50 -11.10 -8.32 -1.75
C SER A 50 -9.72 -8.35 -1.09
N ASN A 51 -8.63 -8.31 -1.88
CA ASN A 51 -7.25 -8.09 -1.40
C ASN A 51 -7.02 -6.74 -0.73
N PHE A 52 -7.95 -5.81 -0.93
CA PHE A 52 -7.93 -4.48 -0.37
C PHE A 52 -9.14 -4.23 0.52
N SER A 53 -9.91 -5.28 0.89
CA SER A 53 -10.91 -5.18 1.97
C SER A 53 -10.26 -4.65 3.24
N TYR A 54 -11.03 -3.97 4.09
CA TYR A 54 -10.52 -3.24 5.26
C TYR A 54 -9.54 -4.04 6.11
N LEU A 55 -9.97 -5.19 6.62
CA LEU A 55 -9.12 -6.02 7.48
C LEU A 55 -7.92 -6.58 6.72
N THR A 56 -8.14 -7.03 5.48
CA THR A 56 -7.06 -7.56 4.63
C THR A 56 -5.97 -6.53 4.40
N LEU A 57 -6.34 -5.31 4.01
CA LEU A 57 -5.39 -4.27 3.67
C LEU A 57 -4.51 -3.93 4.86
N PHE A 58 -5.10 -3.70 6.04
CA PHE A 58 -4.36 -3.24 7.20
C PHE A 58 -3.65 -4.37 7.95
N TYR A 59 -4.23 -5.57 8.09
CA TYR A 59 -3.58 -6.67 8.83
C TYR A 59 -2.66 -7.53 7.99
N PHE A 60 -3.01 -7.80 6.73
CA PHE A 60 -2.25 -8.73 5.90
C PHE A 60 -1.35 -7.98 4.91
N THR A 61 -1.95 -7.21 4.00
CA THR A 61 -1.25 -6.54 2.89
C THR A 61 -0.21 -5.55 3.42
N SER A 62 -0.58 -4.68 4.37
CA SER A 62 0.34 -3.71 4.95
C SER A 62 1.45 -4.39 5.76
N LEU A 63 1.15 -5.45 6.50
CA LEU A 63 2.10 -6.12 7.39
C LEU A 63 3.15 -6.89 6.58
N ILE A 64 2.75 -7.66 5.58
CA ILE A 64 3.69 -8.35 4.68
C ILE A 64 4.56 -7.34 3.97
N PHE A 65 3.95 -6.28 3.46
CA PHE A 65 4.69 -5.23 2.78
C PHE A 65 5.70 -4.55 3.73
N LEU A 66 5.33 -4.28 4.98
CA LEU A 66 6.25 -3.74 5.99
C LEU A 66 7.39 -4.69 6.32
N ILE A 67 7.15 -6.01 6.42
CA ILE A 67 8.22 -7.01 6.61
C ILE A 67 9.16 -7.01 5.39
N MET A 68 8.61 -6.89 4.18
CA MET A 68 9.41 -6.77 2.96
C MET A 68 10.29 -5.51 2.99
N ILE A 69 9.71 -4.35 3.31
CA ILE A 69 10.42 -3.08 3.46
C ILE A 69 11.48 -3.16 4.56
N TYR A 70 11.17 -3.80 5.70
CA TYR A 70 12.12 -4.04 6.78
C TYR A 70 13.34 -4.80 6.28
N ASN A 71 13.16 -5.84 5.47
CA ASN A 71 14.25 -6.62 4.89
C ASN A 71 15.01 -5.88 3.79
N ILE A 72 14.30 -5.17 2.90
CA ILE A 72 14.91 -4.35 1.84
C ILE A 72 15.87 -3.34 2.44
N PHE A 73 15.50 -2.65 3.53
CA PHE A 73 16.36 -1.64 4.17
C PHE A 73 17.33 -2.20 5.22
N GLU A 74 17.59 -3.51 5.20
CA GLU A 74 18.64 -4.11 6.04
C GLU A 74 20.02 -3.54 5.68
N LYS A 75 20.78 -3.16 6.72
CA LYS A 75 22.14 -2.64 6.62
C LYS A 75 23.15 -3.76 6.92
N LYS A 76 23.34 -4.70 6.00
CA LYS A 76 24.51 -5.59 6.02
C LYS A 76 25.77 -4.83 5.58
N ASN A 77 26.95 -5.31 5.98
CA ASN A 77 28.26 -4.68 5.70
C ASN A 77 28.49 -4.32 4.22
N PHE A 78 27.92 -5.08 3.28
CA PHE A 78 28.00 -4.78 1.85
C PHE A 78 27.15 -3.56 1.40
N TYR A 79 26.02 -3.28 2.07
CA TYR A 79 25.23 -2.08 1.80
C TYR A 79 25.93 -0.80 2.26
N ASN A 80 26.76 -0.89 3.30
CA ASN A 80 27.63 0.21 3.70
C ASN A 80 28.62 0.54 2.55
N TYR A 81 29.19 -0.46 1.88
CA TYR A 81 30.07 -0.25 0.73
C TYR A 81 29.39 0.39 -0.49
N LEU A 82 28.15 0.00 -0.81
CA LEU A 82 27.36 0.66 -1.86
C LEU A 82 26.92 2.08 -1.47
N SER A 83 26.66 2.33 -0.18
CA SER A 83 26.32 3.66 0.31
C SER A 83 27.47 4.67 0.20
N ILE A 84 28.73 4.19 0.24
CA ILE A 84 29.94 4.99 0.03
C ILE A 84 30.02 5.55 -1.41
N LYS A 85 29.29 4.97 -2.37
CA LYS A 85 29.28 5.47 -3.77
C LYS A 85 28.35 6.68 -3.98
N PHE A 86 27.51 7.05 -3.02
CA PHE A 86 26.67 8.25 -3.11
C PHE A 86 27.45 9.48 -2.64
N ALA A 87 27.25 10.62 -3.30
CA ALA A 87 27.99 11.84 -2.97
C ALA A 87 27.50 12.45 -1.65
N SER A 88 26.27 12.15 -1.23
CA SER A 88 25.71 12.62 0.04
C SER A 88 24.69 11.66 0.66
N ARG A 89 24.44 11.82 1.97
CA ARG A 89 23.34 11.14 2.68
C ARG A 89 21.95 11.52 2.15
N GLN A 90 21.82 12.72 1.60
CA GLN A 90 20.59 13.18 0.95
C GLN A 90 20.32 12.41 -0.34
N GLU A 91 21.34 12.17 -1.16
CA GLU A 91 21.20 11.33 -2.36
C GLU A 91 20.79 9.89 -2.00
N MET A 92 21.38 9.32 -0.94
CA MET A 92 20.99 8.00 -0.45
C MET A 92 19.54 7.99 0.05
N TYR A 93 19.10 9.05 0.73
CA TYR A 93 17.73 9.19 1.20
C TYR A 93 16.73 9.27 0.04
N ILE A 94 17.02 10.07 -0.99
CA ILE A 94 16.21 10.13 -2.21
C ILE A 94 16.16 8.75 -2.89
N ALA A 95 17.30 8.05 -2.98
CA ALA A 95 17.34 6.70 -3.53
C ALA A 95 16.46 5.71 -2.72
N ASN A 96 16.41 5.84 -1.39
CA ASN A 96 15.55 5.02 -0.55
C ASN A 96 14.06 5.34 -0.77
N ILE A 97 13.68 6.62 -0.93
CA ILE A 97 12.29 7.00 -1.30
C ILE A 97 11.91 6.39 -2.65
N LEU A 98 12.78 6.52 -3.66
CA LEU A 98 12.53 5.91 -4.98
C LEU A 98 12.43 4.39 -4.91
N THR A 99 13.25 3.76 -4.08
CA THR A 99 13.18 2.32 -3.81
C THR A 99 11.82 1.95 -3.21
N ALA A 100 11.35 2.70 -2.20
CA ALA A 100 10.02 2.50 -1.61
C ALA A 100 8.89 2.63 -2.63
N LEU A 101 8.96 3.63 -3.52
CA LEU A 101 8.00 3.81 -4.61
C LEU A 101 7.94 2.59 -5.53
N ILE A 102 9.11 2.15 -6.04
CA ILE A 102 9.21 1.02 -6.97
C ILE A 102 8.70 -0.27 -6.33
N PHE A 103 9.09 -0.56 -5.08
CA PHE A 103 8.63 -1.76 -4.40
C PHE A 103 7.13 -1.74 -4.09
N SER A 104 6.54 -0.57 -3.79
CA SER A 104 5.09 -0.44 -3.60
C SER A 104 4.32 -0.79 -4.88
N ILE A 105 4.81 -0.30 -6.03
CA ILE A 105 4.21 -0.58 -7.34
C ILE A 105 4.37 -2.07 -7.70
N ILE A 106 5.57 -2.62 -7.59
CA ILE A 106 5.85 -4.03 -7.91
C ILE A 106 5.01 -4.97 -7.04
N PHE A 107 4.92 -4.69 -5.74
CA PHE A 107 4.16 -5.51 -4.81
C PHE A 107 2.68 -5.59 -5.17
N LEU A 108 2.07 -4.45 -5.49
CA LEU A 108 0.67 -4.41 -5.89
C LEU A 108 0.44 -5.05 -7.27
N MET A 109 1.32 -4.81 -8.24
CA MET A 109 1.27 -5.48 -9.54
C MET A 109 1.34 -7.00 -9.39
N ALA A 110 2.19 -7.50 -8.50
CA ALA A 110 2.28 -8.93 -8.21
C ALA A 110 0.97 -9.49 -7.66
N ILE A 111 0.32 -8.80 -6.70
CA ILE A 111 -1.00 -9.18 -6.19
C ILE A 111 -2.04 -9.26 -7.32
N ASN A 112 -2.10 -8.25 -8.18
CA ASN A 112 -3.06 -8.20 -9.27
C ASN A 112 -2.81 -9.29 -10.32
N ILE A 113 -1.54 -9.53 -10.68
CA ILE A 113 -1.17 -10.59 -11.63
C ILE A 113 -1.53 -11.96 -11.08
N ILE A 114 -1.21 -12.24 -9.80
CA ILE A 114 -1.56 -13.52 -9.17
C ILE A 114 -3.09 -13.68 -9.14
N SER A 115 -3.82 -12.62 -8.79
CA SER A 115 -5.29 -12.63 -8.75
C SER A 115 -5.90 -12.91 -10.12
N ILE A 116 -5.38 -12.32 -11.19
CA ILE A 116 -5.85 -12.56 -12.58
C ILE A 116 -5.54 -14.00 -13.03
N LEU A 117 -4.34 -14.51 -12.74
CA LEU A 117 -3.95 -15.87 -13.11
C LEU A 117 -4.79 -16.90 -12.36
N MET A 118 -4.94 -16.75 -11.04
CA MET A 118 -5.75 -17.64 -10.22
C MET A 118 -7.25 -17.51 -10.51
N GLY A 119 -7.74 -16.30 -10.74
CA GLY A 119 -9.14 -16.00 -11.06
C GLY A 119 -9.49 -16.16 -12.53
N SER A 120 -8.64 -16.80 -13.34
CA SER A 120 -8.85 -16.96 -14.80
C SER A 120 -10.10 -17.76 -15.15
N PHE A 121 -10.62 -18.57 -14.23
CA PHE A 121 -11.89 -19.29 -14.39
C PHE A 121 -13.13 -18.46 -14.02
N MET A 122 -12.95 -17.26 -13.47
CA MET A 122 -14.04 -16.36 -13.08
C MET A 122 -14.56 -15.54 -14.26
N SER A 123 -15.74 -14.93 -14.07
CA SER A 123 -16.26 -13.96 -15.05
C SER A 123 -15.41 -12.68 -15.07
N PHE A 124 -15.04 -12.26 -16.28
CA PHE A 124 -14.41 -10.96 -16.57
C PHE A 124 -15.46 -9.89 -16.93
N ASN A 125 -16.75 -10.15 -16.67
CA ASN A 125 -17.80 -9.17 -16.94
C ASN A 125 -17.60 -7.92 -16.08
N ASN A 126 -17.53 -6.75 -16.72
CA ASN A 126 -17.29 -5.47 -16.06
C ASN A 126 -18.59 -4.84 -15.52
N SER A 127 -19.35 -5.63 -14.79
CA SER A 127 -20.61 -5.27 -14.15
C SER A 127 -20.57 -5.63 -12.68
N TRP A 128 -21.21 -4.83 -11.84
CA TRP A 128 -21.23 -5.05 -10.39
C TRP A 128 -21.89 -6.40 -10.05
N SER A 129 -21.25 -7.16 -9.17
CA SER A 129 -21.70 -8.49 -8.75
C SER A 129 -22.50 -8.43 -7.44
N GLU A 130 -23.25 -9.49 -7.13
CA GLU A 130 -23.94 -9.62 -5.85
C GLU A 130 -22.95 -9.63 -4.68
N TYR A 131 -21.78 -10.23 -4.89
CA TYR A 131 -20.70 -10.25 -3.92
C TYR A 131 -20.31 -8.83 -3.47
N PHE A 132 -20.11 -7.91 -4.42
CA PHE A 132 -19.73 -6.53 -4.11
C PHE A 132 -20.75 -5.83 -3.20
N PHE A 133 -22.04 -5.88 -3.55
CA PHE A 133 -23.10 -5.23 -2.78
C PHE A 133 -23.24 -5.84 -1.39
N SER A 134 -23.13 -7.15 -1.29
CA SER A 134 -23.23 -7.85 -0.01
C SER A 134 -22.06 -7.58 0.92
N THR A 135 -20.84 -7.41 0.37
CA THR A 135 -19.65 -7.10 1.17
C THR A 135 -19.65 -5.64 1.61
N SER A 136 -20.08 -4.73 0.72
CA SER A 136 -20.11 -3.29 0.99
C SER A 136 -21.16 -2.87 2.03
N SER A 137 -22.20 -3.69 2.20
CA SER A 137 -23.23 -3.52 3.24
C SER A 137 -22.87 -4.22 4.56
N ASN A 138 -21.80 -5.02 4.59
CA ASN A 138 -21.42 -5.81 5.75
C ASN A 138 -20.58 -4.99 6.75
N LYS A 139 -21.03 -4.93 8.01
CA LYS A 139 -20.37 -4.17 9.10
C LYS A 139 -18.95 -4.65 9.43
N VAL A 140 -18.57 -5.87 9.04
CA VAL A 140 -17.23 -6.42 9.31
C VAL A 140 -16.12 -5.71 8.51
N ASN A 141 -16.43 -5.14 7.35
CA ASN A 141 -15.45 -4.56 6.43
C ASN A 141 -15.60 -3.04 6.21
N LEU A 142 -16.20 -2.33 7.19
CA LEU A 142 -16.88 -1.03 7.08
C LEU A 142 -18.27 -1.17 6.43
N ALA A 143 -19.30 -0.73 7.13
CA ALA A 143 -20.61 -0.51 6.51
C ALA A 143 -20.60 0.86 5.83
N PHE A 144 -20.61 0.86 4.50
CA PHE A 144 -20.67 2.09 3.72
C PHE A 144 -22.11 2.61 3.63
N ALA A 145 -22.26 3.92 3.45
CA ALA A 145 -23.58 4.53 3.27
C ALA A 145 -24.21 4.05 1.94
N GLU A 146 -25.44 3.54 1.98
CA GLU A 146 -26.14 3.00 0.81
C GLU A 146 -26.23 4.02 -0.34
N ASP A 147 -26.52 5.28 -0.03
CA ASP A 147 -26.56 6.37 -1.02
C ASP A 147 -25.21 6.53 -1.74
N THR A 148 -24.10 6.43 -1.01
CA THR A 148 -22.75 6.52 -1.58
C THR A 148 -22.44 5.30 -2.45
N ILE A 149 -22.81 4.10 -2.01
CA ILE A 149 -22.65 2.87 -2.81
C ILE A 149 -23.37 3.07 -4.15
N LYS A 150 -24.64 3.47 -4.12
CA LYS A 150 -25.44 3.68 -5.33
C LYS A 150 -24.79 4.69 -6.28
N LEU A 151 -24.47 5.89 -5.80
CA LEU A 151 -23.84 6.95 -6.60
C LEU A 151 -22.49 6.53 -7.21
N VAL A 152 -21.69 5.76 -6.46
CA VAL A 152 -20.40 5.25 -6.97
C VAL A 152 -20.63 4.17 -8.02
N THR A 153 -21.56 3.24 -7.82
CA THR A 153 -21.85 2.18 -8.79
C THR A 153 -22.51 2.68 -10.08
N GLU A 154 -23.22 3.81 -10.02
CA GLU A 154 -23.77 4.49 -11.20
C GLU A 154 -22.70 5.26 -12.01
N SER A 155 -21.62 5.70 -11.35
CA SER A 155 -20.57 6.52 -11.98
C SER A 155 -19.32 5.73 -12.39
N LEU A 156 -19.03 4.61 -11.73
CA LEU A 156 -17.86 3.78 -11.98
C LEU A 156 -18.26 2.35 -12.36
N THR A 157 -17.43 1.75 -13.22
CA THR A 157 -17.44 0.30 -13.45
C THR A 157 -16.51 -0.42 -12.46
N PRO A 158 -16.70 -1.73 -12.19
CA PRO A 158 -15.82 -2.51 -11.32
C PRO A 158 -14.33 -2.38 -11.67
N LEU A 159 -13.97 -2.45 -12.96
CA LEU A 159 -12.60 -2.27 -13.43
C LEU A 159 -12.04 -0.90 -13.03
N SER A 160 -12.80 0.18 -13.28
CA SER A 160 -12.35 1.53 -12.92
C SER A 160 -12.22 1.71 -11.41
N TYR A 161 -13.13 1.14 -10.62
CA TYR A 161 -13.09 1.17 -9.17
C TYR A 161 -11.86 0.43 -8.62
N VAL A 162 -11.58 -0.78 -9.12
CA VAL A 162 -10.39 -1.54 -8.77
C VAL A 162 -9.12 -0.77 -9.16
N PHE A 163 -9.08 -0.16 -10.33
CA PHE A 163 -7.93 0.63 -10.78
C PHE A 163 -7.65 1.84 -9.86
N ILE A 164 -8.68 2.62 -9.51
CA ILE A 164 -8.52 3.77 -8.63
C ILE A 164 -8.14 3.31 -7.21
N THR A 165 -8.75 2.25 -6.69
CA THR A 165 -8.41 1.67 -5.39
C THR A 165 -6.94 1.23 -5.35
N ASN A 166 -6.45 0.59 -6.41
CA ASN A 166 -5.04 0.23 -6.54
C ASN A 166 -4.11 1.45 -6.45
N ILE A 167 -4.46 2.58 -7.08
CA ILE A 167 -3.69 3.82 -6.98
C ILE A 167 -3.61 4.29 -5.52
N PHE A 168 -4.74 4.33 -4.80
CA PHE A 168 -4.75 4.75 -3.40
C PHE A 168 -3.96 3.79 -2.50
N VAL A 169 -4.06 2.49 -2.73
CA VAL A 169 -3.26 1.50 -2.00
C VAL A 169 -1.77 1.69 -2.27
N ILE A 170 -1.34 1.93 -3.52
CA ILE A 170 0.07 2.26 -3.82
C ILE A 170 0.52 3.46 -3.01
N LEU A 171 -0.25 4.55 -3.03
CA LEU A 171 0.11 5.77 -2.30
C LEU A 171 0.21 5.53 -0.79
N TYR A 172 -0.70 4.74 -0.23
CA TYR A 172 -0.64 4.31 1.16
C TYR A 172 0.63 3.48 1.46
N LEU A 173 0.97 2.48 0.62
CA LEU A 173 2.17 1.66 0.78
C LEU A 173 3.46 2.49 0.68
N VAL A 174 3.49 3.47 -0.24
CA VAL A 174 4.59 4.44 -0.36
C VAL A 174 4.71 5.23 0.92
N PHE A 175 3.60 5.76 1.43
CA PHE A 175 3.59 6.57 2.63
C PHE A 175 4.12 5.81 3.86
N ILE A 176 3.63 4.60 4.13
CA ILE A 176 4.10 3.81 5.28
C ILE A 176 5.58 3.43 5.13
N SER A 177 6.07 3.22 3.91
CA SER A 177 7.50 2.98 3.66
C SER A 177 8.36 4.18 3.98
N ILE A 178 7.91 5.38 3.59
CA ILE A 178 8.64 6.62 3.86
C ILE A 178 8.62 6.92 5.36
N LEU A 179 7.49 6.70 6.04
CA LEU A 179 7.42 6.76 7.51
C LEU A 179 8.44 5.82 8.15
N PHE A 180 8.59 4.59 7.64
CA PHE A 180 9.59 3.65 8.16
C PHE A 180 11.00 4.20 8.05
N ILE A 181 11.35 4.78 6.90
CA ILE A 181 12.65 5.41 6.67
C ILE A 181 12.84 6.58 7.63
N VAL A 182 11.84 7.46 7.78
CA VAL A 182 11.91 8.65 8.64
C VAL A 182 12.03 8.26 10.13
N PHE A 183 11.21 7.35 10.62
CA PHE A 183 11.32 6.83 11.98
C PHE A 183 12.67 6.17 12.22
N ASN A 184 13.19 5.41 11.26
CA ASN A 184 14.52 4.83 11.38
C ASN A 184 15.63 5.90 11.42
N LEU A 185 15.44 7.05 10.76
CA LEU A 185 16.34 8.20 10.90
C LEU A 185 16.26 8.81 12.31
N ILE A 186 15.07 8.92 12.90
CA ILE A 186 14.86 9.52 14.24
C ILE A 186 15.40 8.59 15.33
N PHE A 187 14.90 7.35 15.38
CA PHE A 187 15.17 6.41 16.48
C PHE A 187 16.49 5.65 16.33
N LYS A 188 17.04 5.58 15.10
CA LYS A 188 18.21 4.75 14.75
C LYS A 188 18.05 3.25 15.07
N LYS A 189 16.83 2.79 15.40
CA LYS A 189 16.48 1.40 15.71
C LYS A 189 15.38 0.93 14.77
N ARG A 190 15.72 0.07 13.80
CA ARG A 190 14.78 -0.44 12.79
C ARG A 190 13.57 -1.16 13.40
N ALA A 191 13.80 -2.00 14.42
CA ALA A 191 12.73 -2.73 15.09
C ALA A 191 11.70 -1.78 15.73
N LEU A 192 12.17 -0.68 16.33
CA LEU A 192 11.29 0.34 16.90
C LEU A 192 10.47 1.04 15.81
N SER A 193 11.10 1.43 14.70
CA SER A 193 10.40 2.02 13.56
C SER A 193 9.32 1.11 12.98
N PHE A 194 9.61 -0.19 12.90
CA PHE A 194 8.67 -1.21 12.45
C PHE A 194 7.45 -1.31 13.39
N ILE A 195 7.70 -1.46 14.69
CA ILE A 195 6.64 -1.54 15.71
C ILE A 195 5.78 -0.28 15.72
N LEU A 196 6.38 0.90 15.60
CA LEU A 196 5.65 2.16 15.59
C LEU A 196 4.68 2.30 14.42
N ILE A 197 5.02 1.76 13.24
CA ILE A 197 4.11 1.80 12.09
C ILE A 197 2.96 0.81 12.28
N ILE A 198 3.22 -0.36 12.85
CA ILE A 198 2.16 -1.31 13.20
C ILE A 198 1.18 -0.66 14.19
N ILE A 199 1.68 -0.01 15.23
CA ILE A 199 0.85 0.72 16.20
C ILE A 199 0.07 1.83 15.49
N LEU A 200 0.71 2.60 14.61
CA LEU A 200 0.07 3.70 13.90
C LEU A 200 -1.02 3.21 12.93
N ASN A 201 -0.83 2.07 12.27
CA ASN A 201 -1.86 1.40 11.48
C ASN A 201 -3.02 0.94 12.39
N GLY A 202 -2.72 0.31 13.52
CA GLY A 202 -3.75 -0.11 14.48
C GLY A 202 -4.58 1.05 15.04
N ILE A 203 -3.95 2.18 15.38
CA ILE A 203 -4.65 3.40 15.79
C ILE A 203 -5.54 3.93 14.66
N ASN A 204 -5.05 3.91 13.42
CA ASN A 204 -5.85 4.35 12.27
C ASN A 204 -7.11 3.50 12.09
N MET A 205 -7.03 2.20 12.35
CA MET A 205 -8.20 1.32 12.30
C MET A 205 -9.16 1.59 13.47
N ALA A 206 -8.64 1.74 14.68
CA ALA A 206 -9.46 1.94 15.87
C ALA A 206 -10.25 3.26 15.88
N MET A 207 -9.78 4.28 15.16
CA MET A 207 -10.34 5.64 15.20
C MET A 207 -11.28 5.99 14.04
N ASP A 208 -11.87 5.01 13.34
CA ASP A 208 -12.50 5.07 12.00
C ASP A 208 -13.45 6.26 11.66
N ASN A 209 -13.84 7.07 12.63
CA ASN A 209 -14.72 8.23 12.47
C ASN A 209 -14.03 9.52 11.99
N SER A 210 -12.70 9.56 11.85
CA SER A 210 -11.97 10.80 11.45
C SER A 210 -11.61 10.85 9.97
N ARG A 211 -11.96 11.96 9.29
CA ARG A 211 -11.65 12.21 7.87
C ARG A 211 -10.15 12.23 7.54
N PHE A 212 -9.30 12.40 8.56
CA PHE A 212 -7.85 12.47 8.38
C PHE A 212 -7.16 11.11 8.43
N LEU A 213 -7.91 10.03 8.69
CA LEU A 213 -7.37 8.69 8.77
C LEU A 213 -7.08 8.11 7.39
N PHE A 214 -6.12 7.20 7.35
CA PHE A 214 -5.74 6.51 6.13
C PHE A 214 -6.90 5.71 5.57
N THR A 215 -7.68 5.08 6.45
CA THR A 215 -8.87 4.28 6.12
C THR A 215 -9.83 5.07 5.22
N ASN A 216 -10.19 6.28 5.63
CA ASN A 216 -11.13 7.16 4.92
C ASN A 216 -10.61 7.68 3.56
N ASN A 217 -9.29 7.73 3.39
CA ASN A 217 -8.66 8.24 2.17
C ASN A 217 -8.19 7.13 1.21
N ILE A 218 -8.37 5.86 1.57
CA ILE A 218 -8.17 4.71 0.66
C ILE A 218 -9.50 4.31 0.03
N TYR A 219 -10.56 4.21 0.82
CA TYR A 219 -11.87 3.75 0.35
C TYR A 219 -12.69 4.90 -0.23
N ILE A 220 -12.99 4.81 -1.53
CA ILE A 220 -13.91 5.71 -2.23
C ILE A 220 -15.30 5.68 -1.60
N LEU A 221 -15.74 4.51 -1.12
CA LEU A 221 -17.06 4.34 -0.53
C LEU A 221 -17.24 5.08 0.81
N ASN A 222 -16.15 5.56 1.44
CA ASN A 222 -16.22 6.46 2.60
C ASN A 222 -16.46 7.94 2.21
N SER A 223 -16.68 8.23 0.93
CA SER A 223 -16.98 9.60 0.48
C SER A 223 -18.34 10.05 0.98
N LYS A 224 -18.47 11.37 1.16
CA LYS A 224 -19.79 11.97 1.28
C LYS A 224 -20.51 11.94 -0.05
N ALA A 225 -21.83 11.76 -0.05
CA ALA A 225 -22.66 11.79 -1.25
C ALA A 225 -22.37 13.04 -2.12
N ILE A 226 -22.27 14.23 -1.51
CA ILE A 226 -21.97 15.50 -2.19
C ILE A 226 -20.63 15.46 -2.94
N GLU A 227 -19.59 14.84 -2.37
CA GLU A 227 -18.28 14.74 -3.02
C GLU A 227 -18.33 13.81 -4.24
N VAL A 228 -19.14 12.75 -4.16
CA VAL A 228 -19.41 11.82 -5.27
C VAL A 228 -20.19 12.50 -6.38
N THR A 229 -21.29 13.18 -6.04
CA THR A 229 -22.13 13.93 -6.99
C THR A 229 -21.33 14.99 -7.74
N ASN A 230 -20.43 15.69 -7.03
CA ASN A 230 -19.58 16.72 -7.64
C ASN A 230 -18.33 16.15 -8.35
N GLY A 231 -18.11 14.83 -8.33
CA GLY A 231 -16.94 14.18 -8.94
C GLY A 231 -15.59 14.49 -8.28
N THR A 232 -15.58 15.15 -7.11
CA THR A 232 -14.36 15.65 -6.44
C THR A 232 -13.68 14.61 -5.55
N TYR A 233 -14.36 13.50 -5.27
CA TYR A 233 -13.94 12.49 -4.30
C TYR A 233 -12.62 11.76 -4.65
N ILE A 234 -12.30 11.61 -5.95
CA ILE A 234 -11.03 11.00 -6.39
C ILE A 234 -9.88 11.99 -6.20
N ILE A 235 -10.06 13.21 -6.71
CA ILE A 235 -9.03 14.25 -6.72
C ILE A 235 -8.66 14.66 -5.29
N SER A 236 -9.65 14.83 -4.42
CA SER A 236 -9.42 15.17 -3.00
C SER A 236 -8.54 14.15 -2.29
N ARG A 237 -8.77 12.85 -2.49
CA ARG A 237 -7.96 11.76 -1.93
C ARG A 237 -6.57 11.69 -2.54
N LEU A 238 -6.42 11.92 -3.84
CA LEU A 238 -5.10 12.01 -4.48
C LEU A 238 -4.29 13.16 -3.87
N CYS A 239 -4.90 14.34 -3.73
CA CYS A 239 -4.27 15.48 -3.09
C CYS A 239 -3.86 15.17 -1.64
N TYR A 240 -4.74 14.53 -0.87
CA TYR A 240 -4.44 14.10 0.50
C TYR A 240 -3.15 13.27 0.55
N TRP A 241 -3.07 12.20 -0.25
CA TRP A 241 -1.91 11.31 -0.25
C TRP A 241 -0.63 11.98 -0.73
N ILE A 242 -0.72 12.78 -1.80
CA ILE A 242 0.44 13.49 -2.36
C ILE A 242 1.00 14.47 -1.33
N ILE A 243 0.15 15.28 -0.70
CA ILE A 243 0.56 16.25 0.32
C ILE A 243 1.24 15.53 1.49
N LEU A 244 0.63 14.46 1.99
CA LEU A 244 1.11 13.67 3.12
C LEU A 244 2.48 13.02 2.82
N ILE A 245 2.65 12.43 1.63
CA ILE A 245 3.92 11.86 1.16
C ILE A 245 5.00 12.95 1.05
N LEU A 246 4.67 14.11 0.47
CA LEU A 246 5.62 15.22 0.32
C LEU A 246 6.07 15.77 1.68
N LEU A 247 5.14 15.96 2.61
CA LEU A 247 5.44 16.45 3.96
C LEU A 247 6.40 15.52 4.70
N VAL A 248 6.09 14.22 4.75
CA VAL A 248 6.96 13.25 5.46
C VAL A 248 8.30 13.08 4.73
N SER A 249 8.30 13.08 3.39
CA SER A 249 9.54 13.05 2.61
C SER A 249 10.44 14.23 2.93
N PHE A 250 9.87 15.43 3.03
CA PHE A 250 10.59 16.66 3.36
C PHE A 250 11.16 16.64 4.79
N ILE A 251 10.39 16.15 5.76
CA ILE A 251 10.86 15.96 7.14
C ILE A 251 12.13 15.09 7.16
N GLY A 252 12.10 13.93 6.49
CA GLY A 252 13.28 13.07 6.44
C GLY A 252 14.46 13.71 5.70
N PHE A 253 14.20 14.48 4.64
CA PHE A 253 15.25 15.20 3.92
C PHE A 253 15.99 16.19 4.84
N ILE A 254 15.25 16.98 5.63
CA ILE A 254 15.83 17.89 6.63
C ILE A 254 16.64 17.12 7.68
N LEU A 255 16.10 16.01 8.20
CA LEU A 255 16.78 15.20 9.22
C LEU A 255 18.11 14.63 8.73
N THR A 256 18.25 14.31 7.44
CA THR A 256 19.52 13.84 6.87
C THR A 256 20.57 14.93 6.73
N LYS A 257 20.19 16.21 6.62
CA LYS A 257 21.13 17.34 6.54
C LYS A 257 21.93 17.52 7.84
N LYS A 258 21.35 17.16 8.99
CA LYS A 258 21.97 17.36 10.31
C LYS A 258 23.00 16.30 10.70
N LYS A 259 23.17 15.23 9.92
CA LYS A 259 24.06 14.12 10.28
C LYS A 259 25.25 14.07 9.33
N ASP A 260 26.40 14.57 9.77
CA ASP A 260 27.67 14.41 9.03
C ASP A 260 27.98 12.95 8.76
N CYS A 261 28.58 12.67 7.60
CA CYS A 261 29.01 11.35 7.16
C CYS A 261 30.11 10.77 8.05
N ASN A 262 29.80 10.41 9.29
CA ASN A 262 30.64 9.49 10.04
C ASN A 262 30.49 8.11 9.41
N PHE A 263 31.51 7.72 8.65
CA PHE A 263 31.74 6.35 8.23
C PHE A 263 32.60 5.71 9.33
N GLY A 264 32.00 4.91 10.22
CA GLY A 264 32.76 4.26 11.30
C GLY A 264 32.05 3.86 12.59
N ASP A 265 30.71 3.88 12.66
CA ASP A 265 29.94 3.33 13.81
C ASP A 265 29.05 2.16 13.39
#